data_AF-A0A9P9IZ26-F1
#
_entry.id   AF-A0A9P9IZ26-F1
#
_cell.length_a   1.000
_cell.length_b   1.000
_cell.length_c   1.000
_cell.angle_alpha   90.00
_cell.angle_beta   90.00
_cell.angle_gamma   90.00
#
_symmetry.space_group_name_H-M   'P 1'
#
loop_
_entity.id
_entity.type
_entity.pdbx_description
1 polymer ?
#
loop_
_entity_poly.entity_id
_entity_poly.type
_entity_poly.pdbx_seq_one_letter_code
_entity_poly.pdbx_strand_id
1 'polypeptide(L)'
;MKLATILALVSTSLAIPMNGKSNKRQSTGITANEFKEDGCNDIIMIWARGSTEVGNMGTVVGPDLADNLKEAFPGQVAVQGVDYAALLSTNFVPGGADPKGITEMQSILSDAMSQCPNSTIVTGGYSQGAAINHRVIEALPADQMSRIAGVIMFGDTQNTADNEQITNFPTDKTKIICAANPRDAVCDGVLTAAILPPHLSYGRNAGEGADFLVQQIGAAQGA
;
A
#
# COMPACT_ATOMS: atom_id res chain seq x y z
N MET A 1 49.34 -64.82 -19.13
CA MET A 1 49.03 -63.59 -18.37
C MET A 1 48.09 -62.75 -19.22
N LYS A 2 46.81 -62.64 -18.84
CA LYS A 2 45.78 -61.92 -19.61
C LYS A 2 45.75 -60.45 -19.19
N LEU A 3 45.90 -59.54 -20.14
CA LEU A 3 45.74 -58.09 -19.98
C LEU A 3 44.27 -57.75 -19.65
N ALA A 4 44.06 -56.90 -18.65
CA ALA A 4 42.78 -56.27 -18.36
C ALA A 4 42.74 -54.87 -18.99
N THR A 5 41.79 -54.64 -19.89
CA THR A 5 41.53 -53.33 -20.50
C THR A 5 40.48 -52.60 -19.66
N ILE A 6 40.86 -51.45 -19.09
CA ILE A 6 39.97 -50.57 -18.34
C ILE A 6 39.33 -49.58 -19.33
N LEU A 7 38.00 -49.60 -19.43
CA LEU A 7 37.22 -48.66 -20.22
C LEU A 7 36.70 -47.54 -19.29
N ALA A 8 37.20 -46.32 -19.46
CA ALA A 8 36.73 -45.15 -18.73
C ALA A 8 35.55 -44.50 -19.47
N LEU A 9 34.38 -44.46 -18.83
CA LEU A 9 33.22 -43.69 -19.30
C LEU A 9 33.33 -42.26 -18.79
N VAL A 10 33.44 -41.29 -19.72
CA VAL A 10 33.36 -39.86 -19.43
C VAL A 10 31.90 -39.44 -19.57
N SER A 11 31.27 -39.08 -18.46
CA SER A 11 29.93 -38.50 -18.43
C SER A 11 30.01 -36.98 -18.62
N THR A 12 29.52 -36.47 -19.73
CA THR A 12 29.36 -35.02 -19.97
C THR A 12 28.04 -34.55 -19.36
N SER A 13 28.11 -33.83 -18.23
CA SER A 13 26.96 -33.16 -17.63
C SER A 13 26.70 -31.83 -18.36
N LEU A 14 25.61 -31.74 -19.12
CA LEU A 14 25.08 -30.48 -19.64
C LEU A 14 24.38 -29.74 -18.49
N ALA A 15 24.95 -28.63 -18.04
CA ALA A 15 24.29 -27.71 -17.13
C ALA A 15 23.36 -26.78 -17.94
N ILE A 16 22.06 -26.91 -17.73
CA ILE A 16 21.07 -25.96 -18.26
C ILE A 16 21.02 -24.78 -17.26
N PRO A 17 21.10 -23.51 -17.70
CA PRO A 17 20.92 -22.39 -16.79
C PRO A 17 19.47 -22.36 -16.33
N MET A 18 19.24 -22.58 -15.04
CA MET A 18 17.95 -22.32 -14.41
C MET A 18 17.79 -20.80 -14.26
N ASN A 19 17.20 -20.14 -15.25
CA ASN A 19 16.65 -18.80 -15.09
C ASN A 19 15.34 -18.89 -14.29
N GLY A 20 15.47 -19.30 -13.02
CA GLY A 20 14.37 -19.28 -12.06
C GLY A 20 14.24 -17.89 -11.48
N LYS A 21 13.49 -17.01 -12.14
CA LYS A 21 12.79 -15.95 -11.38
C LYS A 21 11.82 -16.69 -10.48
N SER A 22 12.22 -16.88 -9.22
CA SER A 22 11.36 -17.39 -8.17
C SER A 22 10.05 -16.62 -8.25
N ASN A 23 8.92 -17.30 -8.46
CA ASN A 23 7.61 -16.75 -8.19
C ASN A 23 7.58 -16.49 -6.66
N LYS A 24 8.13 -15.35 -6.23
CA LYS A 24 7.89 -14.80 -4.89
C LYS A 24 6.37 -14.80 -4.75
N ARG A 25 5.88 -15.44 -3.68
CA ARG A 25 4.45 -15.58 -3.40
C ARG A 25 3.75 -14.25 -3.68
N GLN A 26 2.75 -14.25 -4.56
CA GLN A 26 1.93 -13.06 -4.85
C GLN A 26 1.20 -12.54 -3.62
N SER A 27 1.11 -13.34 -2.55
CA SER A 27 0.45 -12.96 -1.30
C SER A 27 1.34 -12.08 -0.43
N THR A 28 0.85 -10.88 -0.17
CA THR A 28 1.41 -9.84 0.68
C THR A 28 1.08 -10.19 2.12
N GLY A 29 2.08 -10.19 3.00
CA GLY A 29 1.88 -10.44 4.42
C GLY A 29 1.38 -9.22 5.18
N ILE A 30 1.26 -9.35 6.49
CA ILE A 30 0.97 -8.23 7.41
C ILE A 30 2.10 -7.19 7.47
N THR A 31 3.26 -7.53 6.91
CA THR A 31 4.42 -6.65 6.75
C THR A 31 4.90 -6.67 5.30
N ALA A 32 5.08 -5.50 4.70
CA ALA A 32 5.64 -5.32 3.37
C ALA A 32 6.66 -4.17 3.37
N ASN A 33 7.86 -4.45 2.85
CA ASN A 33 9.00 -3.51 2.78
C ASN A 33 9.65 -3.52 1.40
N GLU A 34 8.90 -3.90 0.36
CA GLU A 34 9.47 -4.22 -0.96
C GLU A 34 10.19 -3.01 -1.57
N PHE A 35 9.62 -1.81 -1.42
CA PHE A 35 10.31 -0.59 -1.87
C PHE A 35 11.59 -0.32 -1.08
N LYS A 36 11.57 -0.39 0.25
CA LYS A 36 12.75 -0.12 1.08
C LYS A 36 13.86 -1.18 0.94
N GLU A 37 13.51 -2.43 0.69
CA GLU A 37 14.45 -3.55 0.61
C GLU A 37 14.93 -3.84 -0.81
N ASP A 38 14.01 -3.84 -1.79
CA ASP A 38 14.29 -4.22 -3.18
C ASP A 38 14.40 -2.99 -4.12
N GLY A 39 13.97 -1.79 -3.68
CA GLY A 39 14.08 -0.54 -4.44
C GLY A 39 12.90 -0.27 -5.38
N CYS A 40 13.17 0.43 -6.49
CA CYS A 40 12.15 0.87 -7.44
C CYS A 40 11.45 -0.29 -8.15
N ASN A 41 10.15 -0.09 -8.43
CA ASN A 41 9.36 -0.87 -9.38
C ASN A 41 8.47 0.06 -10.20
N ASP A 42 7.83 -0.41 -11.26
CA ASP A 42 7.00 0.43 -12.15
C ASP A 42 5.86 1.13 -11.37
N ILE A 43 5.32 0.46 -10.35
CA ILE A 43 4.31 0.95 -9.43
C ILE A 43 4.82 0.83 -8.00
N ILE A 44 4.68 1.89 -7.21
CA ILE A 44 4.96 1.89 -5.77
C ILE A 44 3.64 2.16 -5.03
N MET A 45 3.20 1.19 -4.25
CA MET A 45 2.02 1.31 -3.38
C MET A 45 2.47 1.56 -1.94
N ILE A 46 2.07 2.69 -1.38
CA ILE A 46 2.38 3.08 0.00
C ILE A 46 1.11 2.98 0.86
N TRP A 47 1.15 2.23 1.95
CA TRP A 47 -0.03 1.91 2.73
C TRP A 47 0.13 2.23 4.22
N ALA A 48 -0.85 2.94 4.79
CA ALA A 48 -0.95 3.17 6.22
C ALA A 48 -2.11 2.36 6.83
N ARG A 49 -1.78 1.40 7.70
CA ARG A 49 -2.77 0.54 8.38
C ARG A 49 -3.60 1.29 9.43
N GLY A 50 -4.65 0.67 9.95
CA GLY A 50 -5.48 1.21 11.03
C GLY A 50 -4.89 1.01 12.43
N SER A 51 -5.48 1.69 13.42
CA SER A 51 -5.04 1.57 14.81
C SER A 51 -5.09 0.13 15.31
N THR A 52 -4.12 -0.23 16.15
CA THR A 52 -3.93 -1.56 16.78
C THR A 52 -3.62 -2.71 15.83
N GLU A 53 -3.64 -2.48 14.52
CA GLU A 53 -3.24 -3.51 13.57
C GLU A 53 -1.75 -3.84 13.74
N VAL A 54 -1.40 -5.10 13.48
CA VAL A 54 -0.02 -5.61 13.58
C VAL A 54 0.72 -5.48 12.24
N GLY A 55 2.05 -5.55 12.29
CA GLY A 55 2.89 -5.34 11.11
C GLY A 55 2.80 -3.89 10.61
N ASN A 56 3.07 -3.65 9.34
CA ASN A 56 2.94 -2.33 8.70
C ASN A 56 1.83 -2.27 7.63
N MET A 57 1.30 -3.42 7.21
CA MET A 57 0.16 -3.53 6.30
C MET A 57 -1.17 -3.71 7.03
N GLY A 58 -1.12 -4.22 8.27
CA GLY A 58 -2.29 -4.64 9.01
C GLY A 58 -2.86 -5.97 8.52
N THR A 59 -4.09 -6.24 8.90
CA THR A 59 -4.78 -7.53 8.68
C THR A 59 -6.13 -7.40 8.00
N VAL A 60 -6.73 -6.20 7.98
CA VAL A 60 -8.10 -6.02 7.49
C VAL A 60 -8.14 -5.71 5.99
N VAL A 61 -7.38 -4.72 5.52
CA VAL A 61 -7.48 -4.23 4.13
C VAL A 61 -6.16 -4.29 3.37
N GLY A 62 -5.06 -3.91 4.01
CA GLY A 62 -3.76 -3.70 3.35
C GLY A 62 -3.27 -4.88 2.52
N PRO A 63 -3.19 -6.10 3.09
CA PRO A 63 -2.74 -7.29 2.35
C PRO A 63 -3.59 -7.60 1.11
N ASP A 64 -4.92 -7.67 1.26
CA ASP A 64 -5.82 -8.02 0.15
C ASP A 64 -5.84 -6.94 -0.94
N LEU A 65 -5.76 -5.65 -0.56
CA LEU A 65 -5.65 -4.55 -1.51
C LEU A 65 -4.35 -4.65 -2.33
N ALA A 66 -3.24 -4.92 -1.66
CA ALA A 66 -1.93 -5.09 -2.29
C ALA A 66 -1.89 -6.33 -3.21
N ASP A 67 -2.52 -7.42 -2.81
CA ASP A 67 -2.61 -8.65 -3.60
C ASP A 67 -3.42 -8.44 -4.88
N ASN A 68 -4.58 -7.77 -4.78
CA ASN A 68 -5.39 -7.41 -5.95
C ASN A 68 -4.60 -6.50 -6.91
N LEU A 69 -3.80 -5.56 -6.40
CA LEU A 69 -2.98 -4.70 -7.24
C LEU A 69 -1.84 -5.48 -7.93
N LYS A 70 -1.19 -6.41 -7.21
CA LYS A 70 -0.19 -7.32 -7.77
C LYS A 70 -0.76 -8.29 -8.80
N GLU A 71 -2.01 -8.69 -8.65
CA GLU A 71 -2.72 -9.50 -9.64
C GLU A 71 -2.97 -8.69 -10.93
N ALA A 72 -3.42 -7.44 -10.80
CA ALA A 72 -3.64 -6.55 -11.93
C ALA A 72 -2.34 -6.18 -12.66
N PHE A 73 -1.22 -6.07 -11.93
CA PHE A 73 0.09 -5.71 -12.48
C PHE A 73 1.20 -6.70 -12.07
N PRO A 74 1.20 -7.93 -12.63
CA PRO A 74 2.13 -8.98 -12.20
C PRO A 74 3.60 -8.57 -12.32
N GLY A 75 4.31 -8.58 -11.18
CA GLY A 75 5.74 -8.27 -11.09
C GLY A 75 6.10 -6.78 -11.15
N GLN A 76 5.12 -5.88 -11.28
CA GLN A 76 5.34 -4.44 -11.48
C GLN A 76 5.08 -3.59 -10.21
N VAL A 77 4.58 -4.21 -9.13
CA VAL A 77 4.21 -3.50 -7.91
C VAL A 77 5.24 -3.76 -6.81
N ALA A 78 5.77 -2.69 -6.22
CA ALA A 78 6.44 -2.72 -4.92
C ALA A 78 5.50 -2.17 -3.84
N VAL A 79 5.25 -2.97 -2.81
CA VAL A 79 4.36 -2.61 -1.69
C VAL A 79 5.19 -2.20 -0.48
N GLN A 80 4.85 -1.04 0.09
CA GLN A 80 5.50 -0.48 1.26
C GLN A 80 4.46 -0.11 2.31
N GLY A 81 4.48 -0.80 3.45
CA GLY A 81 3.71 -0.38 4.62
C GLY A 81 4.43 0.75 5.38
N VAL A 82 3.65 1.66 5.97
CA VAL A 82 4.14 2.69 6.88
C VAL A 82 4.35 2.03 8.25
N ASP A 83 5.60 1.98 8.71
CA ASP A 83 5.93 1.39 10.01
C ASP A 83 5.78 2.42 11.13
N TYR A 84 4.67 2.31 11.85
CA TYR A 84 4.34 3.19 12.97
C TYR A 84 3.57 2.43 14.05
N ALA A 85 3.41 2.98 15.24
CA ALA A 85 2.84 2.24 16.36
C ALA A 85 1.32 1.99 16.25
N ALA A 86 0.61 2.78 15.44
CA ALA A 86 -0.83 2.71 15.25
C ALA A 86 -1.62 2.75 16.56
N LEU A 87 -1.22 3.66 17.47
CA LEU A 87 -1.86 3.75 18.79
C LEU A 87 -3.26 4.32 18.70
N LEU A 88 -4.18 3.83 19.53
CA LEU A 88 -5.52 4.43 19.61
C LEU A 88 -5.46 5.89 20.09
N SER A 89 -4.56 6.20 21.03
CA SER A 89 -4.41 7.53 21.62
C SER A 89 -4.05 8.60 20.59
N THR A 90 -3.34 8.24 19.52
CA THR A 90 -2.96 9.19 18.47
C THR A 90 -4.11 9.56 17.52
N ASN A 91 -5.28 8.90 17.60
CA ASN A 91 -6.48 9.41 16.91
C ASN A 91 -7.03 10.69 17.56
N PHE A 92 -6.64 11.00 18.79
CA PHE A 92 -7.15 12.15 19.56
C PHE A 92 -6.22 13.36 19.54
N VAL A 93 -5.08 13.28 18.84
CA VAL A 93 -4.20 14.43 18.63
C VAL A 93 -4.70 15.26 17.44
N PRO A 94 -4.29 16.53 17.29
CA PRO A 94 -4.68 17.35 16.15
C PRO A 94 -4.40 16.63 14.83
N GLY A 95 -5.41 16.56 13.97
CA GLY A 95 -5.32 15.89 12.67
C GLY A 95 -5.62 14.39 12.66
N GLY A 96 -5.86 13.78 13.83
CA GLY A 96 -6.34 12.39 13.96
C GLY A 96 -5.33 11.30 13.60
N ALA A 97 -4.06 11.66 13.43
CA ALA A 97 -3.03 10.78 12.89
C ALA A 97 -1.82 10.65 13.82
N ASP A 98 -1.18 9.48 13.81
CA ASP A 98 0.07 9.25 14.53
C ASP A 98 1.20 10.11 13.95
N PRO A 99 1.82 11.02 14.73
CA PRO A 99 2.90 11.87 14.22
C PRO A 99 4.07 11.09 13.65
N LYS A 100 4.39 9.92 14.20
CA LYS A 100 5.46 9.06 13.65
C LYS A 100 5.04 8.44 12.33
N GLY A 101 3.77 8.07 12.18
CA GLY A 101 3.22 7.58 10.91
C GLY A 101 3.25 8.66 9.82
N ILE A 102 2.95 9.91 10.17
CA ILE A 102 3.11 11.06 9.26
C ILE A 102 4.56 11.21 8.80
N THR A 103 5.51 11.30 9.75
CA THR A 103 6.93 11.45 9.41
C THR A 103 7.45 10.29 8.55
N GLU A 104 7.06 9.06 8.89
CA GLU A 104 7.46 7.87 8.16
C GLU A 104 6.92 7.85 6.73
N MET A 105 5.62 8.12 6.55
CA MET A 105 5.01 8.15 5.22
C MET A 105 5.57 9.30 4.37
N GLN A 106 5.85 10.46 4.96
CA GLN A 106 6.56 11.57 4.30
C GLN A 106 7.95 11.13 3.82
N SER A 107 8.71 10.42 4.65
CA SER A 107 10.02 9.89 4.27
C SER A 107 9.90 8.92 3.09
N ILE A 108 8.98 7.97 3.16
CA ILE A 108 8.76 6.97 2.11
C ILE A 108 8.38 7.65 0.78
N LEU A 109 7.47 8.63 0.81
CA LEU A 109 7.07 9.37 -0.40
C LEU A 109 8.25 10.17 -0.98
N SER A 110 9.00 10.88 -0.15
CA SER A 110 10.18 11.62 -0.56
C SER A 110 11.23 10.70 -1.20
N ASP A 111 11.47 9.53 -0.59
CA ASP A 111 12.38 8.51 -1.09
C ASP A 111 11.89 7.94 -2.42
N ALA A 112 10.61 7.56 -2.53
CA ALA A 112 10.04 7.02 -3.76
C ALA A 112 10.09 8.04 -4.91
N MET A 113 9.75 9.30 -4.65
CA MET A 113 9.77 10.36 -5.66
C MET A 113 11.17 10.69 -6.16
N SER A 114 12.18 10.62 -5.27
CA SER A 114 13.57 10.95 -5.59
C SER A 114 14.35 9.78 -6.21
N GLN A 115 14.20 8.57 -5.67
CA GLN A 115 14.90 7.38 -6.12
C GLN A 115 14.25 6.79 -7.37
N CYS A 116 12.93 6.93 -7.51
CA CYS A 116 12.14 6.32 -8.57
C CYS A 116 11.31 7.36 -9.33
N PRO A 117 11.95 8.27 -10.09
CA PRO A 117 11.27 9.37 -10.77
C PRO A 117 10.26 8.90 -11.83
N ASN A 118 10.40 7.68 -12.35
CA ASN A 118 9.53 7.10 -13.37
C ASN A 118 8.42 6.21 -12.79
N SER A 119 8.46 5.90 -11.49
CA SER A 119 7.44 5.05 -10.88
C SER A 119 6.12 5.79 -10.74
N THR A 120 5.04 5.06 -10.96
CA THR A 120 3.69 5.52 -10.64
C THR A 120 3.43 5.29 -9.15
N ILE A 121 3.16 6.35 -8.41
CA ILE A 121 2.96 6.27 -6.95
C ILE A 121 1.46 6.28 -6.65
N VAL A 122 0.99 5.30 -5.91
CA VAL A 122 -0.34 5.27 -5.32
C VAL A 122 -0.24 5.11 -3.81
N THR A 123 -1.18 5.71 -3.09
CA THR A 123 -1.20 5.60 -1.63
C THR A 123 -2.57 5.18 -1.12
N GLY A 124 -2.62 4.74 0.13
CA GLY A 124 -3.90 4.54 0.80
C GLY A 124 -3.77 4.29 2.28
N GLY A 125 -4.92 4.23 2.94
CA GLY A 125 -4.95 3.85 4.34
C GLY A 125 -6.34 3.52 4.87
N TYR A 126 -6.35 2.90 6.04
CA TYR A 126 -7.56 2.47 6.74
C TYR A 126 -7.64 3.14 8.12
N SER A 127 -8.81 3.68 8.49
CA SER A 127 -9.04 4.30 9.80
C SER A 127 -8.03 5.43 10.07
N GLN A 128 -7.25 5.35 11.15
CA GLN A 128 -6.12 6.26 11.42
C GLN A 128 -5.14 6.40 10.24
N GLY A 129 -4.95 5.36 9.44
CA GLY A 129 -4.09 5.41 8.26
C GLY A 129 -4.64 6.30 7.14
N ALA A 130 -5.96 6.47 7.05
CA ALA A 130 -6.57 7.46 6.16
C ALA A 130 -6.21 8.88 6.64
N ALA A 131 -6.31 9.15 7.95
CA ALA A 131 -5.86 10.41 8.52
C ALA A 131 -4.39 10.71 8.22
N ILE A 132 -3.52 9.69 8.27
CA ILE A 132 -2.10 9.86 7.87
C ILE A 132 -2.00 10.33 6.41
N ASN A 133 -2.75 9.73 5.47
CA ASN A 133 -2.74 10.17 4.08
C ASN A 133 -3.15 11.63 3.93
N HIS A 134 -4.24 12.05 4.60
CA HIS A 134 -4.67 13.45 4.62
C HIS A 134 -3.54 14.40 5.04
N ARG A 135 -2.97 14.18 6.23
CA ARG A 135 -1.95 15.05 6.83
C ARG A 135 -0.65 15.09 6.03
N VAL A 136 -0.27 13.95 5.44
CA VAL A 136 0.95 13.84 4.65
C VAL A 136 0.80 14.57 3.33
N ILE A 137 -0.30 14.34 2.61
CA ILE A 137 -0.49 14.82 1.24
C ILE A 137 -0.80 16.32 1.22
N GLU A 138 -1.62 16.83 2.14
CA GLU A 138 -1.92 18.28 2.20
C GLU A 138 -0.68 19.15 2.48
N ALA A 139 0.36 18.55 3.07
CA ALA A 139 1.63 19.21 3.38
C ALA A 139 2.66 19.13 2.24
N LEU A 140 2.38 18.39 1.16
CA LEU A 140 3.30 18.25 0.04
C LEU A 140 3.36 19.53 -0.83
N PRO A 141 4.54 19.89 -1.34
CA PRO A 141 4.68 20.79 -2.47
C PRO A 141 3.85 20.31 -3.68
N ALA A 142 3.33 21.24 -4.48
CA ALA A 142 2.42 20.92 -5.59
C ALA A 142 3.05 19.98 -6.65
N ASP A 143 4.36 20.09 -6.89
CA ASP A 143 5.09 19.21 -7.79
C ASP A 143 5.17 17.78 -7.25
N GLN A 144 5.44 17.61 -5.95
CA GLN A 144 5.42 16.30 -5.28
C GLN A 144 4.02 15.71 -5.22
N MET A 145 3.03 16.54 -4.89
CA MET A 145 1.63 16.14 -4.86
C MET A 145 1.17 15.61 -6.23
N SER A 146 1.60 16.23 -7.33
CA SER A 146 1.26 15.80 -8.69
C SER A 146 1.78 14.41 -9.07
N ARG A 147 2.82 13.91 -8.38
CA ARG A 147 3.41 12.58 -8.59
C ARG A 147 2.54 11.44 -8.07
N ILE A 148 1.54 11.74 -7.24
CA ILE A 148 0.60 10.74 -6.73
C ILE A 148 -0.51 10.54 -7.77
N ALA A 149 -0.63 9.31 -8.26
CA ALA A 149 -1.62 8.93 -9.25
C ALA A 149 -3.01 8.76 -8.62
N GLY A 150 -3.10 8.16 -7.43
CA GLY A 150 -4.37 7.93 -6.75
C GLY A 150 -4.21 7.62 -5.27
N VAL A 151 -5.24 7.97 -4.50
CA VAL A 151 -5.32 7.78 -3.04
C VAL A 151 -6.62 7.10 -2.67
N ILE A 152 -6.53 5.94 -2.00
CA ILE A 152 -7.69 5.18 -1.52
C ILE A 152 -7.75 5.17 0.01
N MET A 153 -8.90 5.56 0.58
CA MET A 153 -9.10 5.64 2.02
C MET A 153 -10.33 4.83 2.45
N PHE A 154 -10.19 4.03 3.50
CA PHE A 154 -11.26 3.18 4.04
C PHE A 154 -11.59 3.60 5.47
N GLY A 155 -12.88 3.79 5.79
CA GLY A 155 -13.31 4.17 7.13
C GLY A 155 -12.61 5.44 7.62
N ASP A 156 -12.56 6.46 6.77
CA ASP A 156 -11.74 7.65 6.97
C ASP A 156 -12.21 8.47 8.19
N THR A 157 -11.39 8.52 9.23
CA THR A 157 -11.67 9.23 10.49
C THR A 157 -11.76 10.75 10.30
N GLN A 158 -11.23 11.26 9.19
CA GLN A 158 -11.19 12.67 8.87
C GLN A 158 -12.23 13.09 7.83
N ASN A 159 -13.04 12.15 7.34
CA ASN A 159 -13.99 12.38 6.25
C ASN A 159 -14.86 13.64 6.46
N THR A 160 -15.57 13.76 7.59
CA THR A 160 -16.35 14.98 7.87
C THR A 160 -15.48 16.19 8.20
N ALA A 161 -14.38 16.02 8.93
CA ALA A 161 -13.52 17.12 9.35
C ALA A 161 -12.86 17.83 8.16
N ASP A 162 -12.52 17.07 7.12
CA ASP A 162 -11.80 17.55 5.95
C ASP A 162 -12.72 17.70 4.72
N ASN A 163 -14.04 17.69 4.91
CA ASN A 163 -15.06 17.87 3.88
C ASN A 163 -14.99 16.85 2.73
N GLU A 164 -14.76 15.58 3.08
CA GLU A 164 -14.75 14.42 2.17
C GLU A 164 -13.67 14.52 1.08
N GLN A 165 -12.57 15.21 1.38
CA GLN A 165 -11.46 15.43 0.45
C GLN A 165 -10.14 15.56 1.20
N ILE A 166 -9.05 15.23 0.52
CA ILE A 166 -7.71 15.63 0.97
C ILE A 166 -7.49 17.08 0.54
N THR A 167 -7.14 17.95 1.47
CA THR A 167 -6.91 19.37 1.20
C THR A 167 -5.87 19.56 0.09
N ASN A 168 -6.21 20.40 -0.90
CA ASN A 168 -5.39 20.72 -2.07
C ASN A 168 -5.11 19.58 -3.06
N PHE A 169 -5.65 18.38 -2.84
CA PHE A 169 -5.44 17.23 -3.73
C PHE A 169 -6.64 17.01 -4.67
N PRO A 170 -6.43 16.59 -5.94
CA PRO A 170 -7.54 16.40 -6.87
C PRO A 170 -8.55 15.34 -6.39
N THR A 171 -9.83 15.68 -6.42
CA THR A 171 -10.90 14.79 -5.95
C THR A 171 -11.12 13.61 -6.89
N ASP A 172 -10.80 13.73 -8.18
CA ASP A 172 -10.81 12.64 -9.17
C ASP A 172 -9.70 11.60 -8.93
N LYS A 173 -8.63 11.99 -8.22
CA LYS A 173 -7.56 11.09 -7.76
C LYS A 173 -7.79 10.55 -6.35
N THR A 174 -8.92 10.86 -5.72
CA THR A 174 -9.24 10.43 -4.35
C THR A 174 -10.47 9.54 -4.33
N LYS A 175 -10.42 8.46 -3.57
CA LYS A 175 -11.61 7.68 -3.24
C LYS A 175 -11.67 7.39 -1.75
N ILE A 176 -12.79 7.76 -1.13
CA ILE A 176 -13.11 7.42 0.26
C ILE A 176 -14.22 6.37 0.25
N ILE A 177 -14.00 5.25 0.93
CA ILE A 177 -14.98 4.19 1.12
C ILE A 177 -15.42 4.19 2.57
N CYS A 178 -16.68 4.57 2.79
CA CYS A 178 -17.35 4.51 4.08
C CYS A 178 -18.55 3.57 4.00
N ALA A 179 -18.62 2.55 4.86
CA ALA A 179 -19.74 1.61 4.89
C ALA A 179 -21.06 2.37 5.15
N ALA A 180 -22.13 2.04 4.42
CA ALA A 180 -23.39 2.80 4.47
C ALA A 180 -24.56 2.02 5.10
N ASN A 181 -24.51 0.68 5.13
CA ASN A 181 -25.62 -0.16 5.59
C ASN A 181 -25.11 -1.37 6.42
N PRO A 182 -24.95 -1.23 7.75
CA PRO A 182 -25.08 0.00 8.54
C PRO A 182 -23.95 1.01 8.28
N ARG A 183 -24.19 2.29 8.60
CA ARG A 183 -23.20 3.37 8.47
C ARG A 183 -22.02 3.14 9.40
N ASP A 184 -20.81 3.28 8.88
CA ASP A 184 -19.62 3.48 9.70
C ASP A 184 -19.57 4.91 10.25
N ALA A 185 -19.89 5.05 11.54
CA ALA A 185 -19.95 6.36 12.19
C ALA A 185 -18.56 6.99 12.44
N VAL A 186 -17.46 6.26 12.22
CA VAL A 186 -16.12 6.87 12.24
C VAL A 186 -15.98 7.91 11.13
N CYS A 187 -16.57 7.64 9.97
CA CYS A 187 -16.62 8.62 8.87
C CYS A 187 -17.44 9.88 9.17
N ASP A 188 -18.21 9.85 10.26
CA ASP A 188 -19.03 10.97 10.74
C ASP A 188 -18.38 11.64 11.98
N GLY A 189 -17.11 11.30 12.28
CA GLY A 189 -16.34 11.84 13.40
C GLY A 189 -16.51 11.11 14.74
N VAL A 190 -17.25 9.99 14.77
CA VAL A 190 -17.48 9.22 16.01
C VAL A 190 -16.41 8.13 16.17
N LEU A 191 -15.22 8.52 16.65
CA LEU A 191 -14.07 7.62 16.75
C LEU A 191 -14.31 6.39 17.66
N THR A 192 -15.17 6.49 18.67
CA THR A 192 -15.53 5.36 19.54
C THR A 192 -16.30 4.26 18.79
N ALA A 193 -16.87 4.56 17.62
CA ALA A 193 -17.53 3.60 16.75
C ALA A 193 -16.55 2.70 15.98
N ALA A 194 -15.23 2.92 16.07
CA ALA A 194 -14.24 2.11 15.36
C ALA A 194 -14.24 0.62 15.75
N ILE A 195 -14.79 0.28 16.93
CA ILE A 195 -14.96 -1.10 17.38
C ILE A 195 -16.21 -1.78 16.81
N LEU A 196 -17.06 -1.04 16.08
CA LEU A 196 -18.32 -1.55 15.56
C LEU A 196 -18.14 -2.28 14.22
N PRO A 197 -18.99 -3.28 13.91
CA PRO A 197 -18.87 -4.07 12.69
C PRO A 197 -18.73 -3.30 11.36
N PRO A 198 -19.47 -2.20 11.08
CA PRO A 198 -19.29 -1.49 9.81
C PRO A 198 -17.86 -0.97 9.62
N HIS A 199 -17.18 -0.50 10.68
CA HIS A 199 -15.79 -0.03 10.59
C HIS A 199 -14.81 -1.19 10.36
N LEU A 200 -15.06 -2.35 10.93
CA LEU A 200 -14.17 -3.53 10.85
C LEU A 200 -14.37 -4.36 9.57
N SER A 201 -15.25 -3.93 8.66
CA SER A 201 -15.73 -4.76 7.54
C SER A 201 -15.08 -4.47 6.19
N TYR A 202 -14.14 -3.54 6.10
CA TYR A 202 -13.60 -3.04 4.82
C TYR A 202 -12.73 -4.03 4.04
N GLY A 203 -12.35 -5.17 4.60
CA GLY A 203 -11.65 -6.21 3.83
C GLY A 203 -12.43 -6.63 2.57
N ARG A 204 -13.77 -6.65 2.64
CA ARG A 204 -14.64 -6.91 1.47
C ARG A 204 -14.56 -5.84 0.37
N ASN A 205 -14.07 -4.65 0.70
CA ASN A 205 -13.93 -3.51 -0.22
C ASN A 205 -12.51 -3.43 -0.81
N ALA A 206 -11.59 -4.34 -0.46
CA ALA A 206 -10.22 -4.33 -0.98
C ALA A 206 -10.18 -4.38 -2.52
N GLY A 207 -11.03 -5.20 -3.15
CA GLY A 207 -11.15 -5.26 -4.61
C GLY A 207 -11.64 -3.95 -5.23
N GLU A 208 -12.66 -3.34 -4.64
CA GLU A 208 -13.19 -2.04 -5.09
C GLU A 208 -12.12 -0.92 -4.99
N GLY A 209 -11.30 -0.95 -3.94
CA GLY A 209 -10.18 -0.03 -3.79
C GLY A 209 -9.08 -0.28 -4.81
N ALA A 210 -8.76 -1.55 -5.09
CA ALA A 210 -7.77 -1.93 -6.09
C ALA A 210 -8.21 -1.49 -7.49
N ASP A 211 -9.47 -1.72 -7.86
CA ASP A 211 -10.04 -1.29 -9.16
C ASP A 211 -9.88 0.23 -9.38
N PHE A 212 -10.13 1.02 -8.34
CA PHE A 212 -9.90 2.46 -8.39
C PHE A 212 -8.42 2.79 -8.63
N LEU A 213 -7.50 2.18 -7.87
CA LEU A 213 -6.07 2.42 -8.05
C LEU A 213 -5.57 1.97 -9.44
N VAL A 214 -6.07 0.85 -9.96
CA VAL A 214 -5.77 0.36 -11.32
C VAL A 214 -6.16 1.40 -12.37
N GLN A 215 -7.33 2.02 -12.25
CA GLN A 215 -7.76 3.08 -13.16
C GLN A 215 -6.83 4.30 -13.08
N GLN A 216 -6.47 4.74 -11.88
CA GLN A 216 -5.56 5.87 -11.68
C GLN A 216 -4.15 5.60 -12.23
N ILE A 217 -3.63 4.39 -12.03
CA ILE A 217 -2.34 3.97 -12.58
C ILE A 217 -2.38 3.97 -14.12
N GLY A 218 -3.43 3.39 -14.71
CA GLY A 218 -3.60 3.37 -16.16
C GLY A 218 -3.69 4.77 -16.77
N ALA A 219 -4.41 5.69 -16.11
CA ALA A 219 -4.49 7.08 -16.53
C ALA A 219 -3.14 7.80 -16.44
N ALA A 220 -2.35 7.55 -15.38
CA ALA A 220 -1.04 8.16 -15.19
C ALA A 220 0.03 7.62 -16.17
N GLN A 221 -0.02 6.32 -16.50
CA GLN A 221 0.91 5.69 -17.44
C GLN A 221 0.57 5.98 -18.92
N GLY A 222 -0.68 6.35 -19.20
CA GLY A 222 -1.14 6.70 -20.55
C GLY A 222 -1.04 8.18 -20.91
N ALA A 223 -0.67 9.04 -19.95
CA ALA A 223 -0.49 10.50 -20.11
C ALA A 223 0.95 10.86 -20.49
#